data_AF-A0A1H4C574-F1
#
_entry.id   AF-A0A1H4C574-F1
#
_cell.length_a   1.000
_cell.length_b   1.000
_cell.length_c   1.000
_cell.angle_alpha   90.00
_cell.angle_beta   90.00
_cell.angle_gamma   90.00
#
_symmetry.space_group_name_H-M   'P 1'
#
loop_
_entity.id
_entity.type
_entity.pdbx_description
1 polymer ?
#
loop_
_entity_poly.entity_id
_entity_poly.type
_entity_poly.pdbx_seq_one_letter_code
_entity_poly.pdbx_strand_id
1 'polypeptide(L)' 'MTDTTMMDRLKEFMECEGRSCSFDSELITPEYVYRMWGGEFSMEDIEDGLAEIRKQGYTTFGITEARI' A
#
# COMPACT_ATOMS: atom_id res chain seq x y z
N MET A 1 -11.20 -1.74 -14.67
CA MET A 1 -10.69 -0.37 -14.47
C MET A 1 -10.41 -0.29 -12.99
N THR A 2 -9.18 -0.60 -12.58
CA THR A 2 -8.79 -0.42 -11.18
C THR A 2 -8.83 1.08 -10.92
N ASP A 3 -9.78 1.45 -10.08
CA ASP A 3 -10.21 2.81 -9.85
C ASP A 3 -9.02 3.58 -9.27
N THR A 4 -8.53 4.62 -9.95
CA THR A 4 -7.41 5.46 -9.49
C THR A 4 -7.59 5.90 -8.03
N THR A 5 -8.86 6.04 -7.65
CA THR A 5 -9.39 6.34 -6.32
C THR A 5 -9.03 5.29 -5.24
N MET A 6 -9.04 4.00 -5.57
CA MET A 6 -8.63 2.93 -4.65
C MET A 6 -7.12 2.96 -4.41
N MET A 7 -6.35 3.07 -5.50
CA MET A 7 -4.88 3.14 -5.42
C MET A 7 -4.42 4.38 -4.64
N ASP A 8 -5.13 5.51 -4.80
CA ASP A 8 -4.87 6.75 -4.06
C ASP A 8 -5.14 6.56 -2.56
N ARG A 9 -6.28 5.98 -2.19
CA ARG A 9 -6.57 5.64 -0.78
C ARG A 9 -5.57 4.64 -0.20
N LEU A 10 -5.13 3.66 -0.99
CA LEU A 10 -4.16 2.67 -0.53
C LEU A 10 -2.79 3.32 -0.29
N LYS A 11 -2.36 4.25 -1.16
CA LYS A 11 -1.15 5.05 -0.96
C LYS A 11 -1.24 5.92 0.29
N GLU A 12 -2.33 6.68 0.45
CA GLU A 12 -2.55 7.53 1.63
C GLU A 12 -2.54 6.69 2.91
N PHE A 13 -3.17 5.51 2.88
CA PHE A 13 -3.17 4.57 4.01
C PHE A 13 -1.75 4.14 4.38
N MET A 14 -0.93 3.70 3.41
CA MET A 14 0.44 3.30 3.69
C MET A 14 1.32 4.47 4.17
N GLU A 15 1.15 5.67 3.60
CA GLU A 15 1.88 6.86 4.04
C GLU A 15 1.51 7.26 5.47
N CYS A 16 0.23 7.13 5.85
CA CYS A 16 -0.24 7.40 7.21
C CYS A 16 0.38 6.41 8.21
N GLU A 17 0.33 5.11 7.90
CA GLU A 17 0.90 4.06 8.75
C GLU A 17 2.42 4.22 8.90
N GLY A 18 3.12 4.50 7.79
CA GLY A 18 4.57 4.73 7.77
C GLY A 18 4.99 6.02 8.49
N ARG A 19 4.21 7.11 8.38
CA ARG A 19 4.46 8.37 9.11
C ARG A 19 4.21 8.25 10.61
N SER A 20 3.26 7.40 11.00
CA SER A 20 2.93 7.21 12.41
C SER A 20 4.04 6.47 13.20
N CYS A 21 5.12 6.01 12.53
CA CYS A 21 6.14 5.12 13.10
C CYS A 21 5.55 3.88 13.82
N SER A 22 4.26 3.61 13.59
CA SER A 22 3.51 2.60 14.34
C SER A 22 3.46 1.29 13.57
N PHE A 23 3.63 1.33 12.25
CA PHE A 23 3.67 0.14 11.42
C PHE A 23 4.61 0.33 10.23
N ASP A 24 5.45 -0.67 9.97
CA ASP A 24 6.29 -0.70 8.78
C ASP A 24 5.41 -0.96 7.55
N SER A 25 5.62 -0.20 6.46
CA SER A 25 4.88 -0.36 5.20
C SER A 25 4.96 -1.79 4.64
N GLU A 26 6.04 -2.52 4.95
CA GLU A 26 6.21 -3.91 4.56
C GLU A 26 5.29 -4.87 5.31
N LEU A 27 4.84 -4.48 6.51
CA LEU A 27 3.93 -5.26 7.35
C LEU A 27 2.44 -5.01 7.03
N ILE A 28 2.14 -4.08 6.13
CA ILE A 28 0.78 -3.85 5.63
C ILE A 28 0.39 -5.02 4.72
N THR A 29 -0.51 -5.86 5.21
CA THR A 29 -1.06 -7.02 4.49
C THR A 29 -2.44 -6.71 3.91
N PRO A 30 -2.86 -7.41 2.83
CA PRO A 30 -4.20 -7.25 2.26
C PRO A 30 -5.30 -7.48 3.31
N GLU A 31 -5.13 -8.47 4.19
CA GLU A 31 -6.07 -8.78 5.28
C GLU A 31 -6.18 -7.67 6.33
N TYR A 32 -5.10 -6.94 6.56
CA TYR A 32 -5.09 -5.80 7.48
C TYR A 32 -5.90 -4.64 6.88
N VAL A 33 -5.62 -4.30 5.62
CA VAL A 33 -6.35 -3.26 4.89
C VAL A 33 -7.83 -3.62 4.78
N TYR A 34 -8.16 -4.86 4.41
CA TYR A 34 -9.54 -5.32 4.30
C TYR A 34 -10.32 -5.17 5.62
N ARG A 35 -9.68 -5.47 6.77
CA ARG A 35 -10.27 -5.27 8.10
C ARG A 35 -10.43 -3.79 8.44
N MET A 36 -9.43 -2.97 8.14
CA MET A 36 -9.46 -1.52 8.43
C MET A 36 -10.49 -0.77 7.57
N TRP A 37 -10.68 -1.21 6.33
CA TRP A 37 -11.62 -0.62 5.39
C TRP A 37 -13.02 -1.26 5.46
N GLY A 38 -13.23 -2.22 6.37
CA GLY A 38 -14.54 -2.82 6.60
C GLY A 38 -15.10 -3.62 5.40
N GLY A 39 -14.24 -4.13 4.53
CA GLY A 39 -14.66 -4.86 3.31
C GLY A 39 -15.23 -3.97 2.21
N GLU A 40 -14.89 -2.68 2.18
CA GLU A 40 -15.28 -1.76 1.11
C GLU A 40 -14.73 -2.15 -0.28
N PHE A 41 -13.59 -2.85 -0.30
CA PHE A 41 -12.96 -3.40 -1.51
C PHE A 41 -12.71 -4.89 -1.35
N SER A 42 -12.72 -5.64 -2.46
CA SER A 42 -12.42 -7.07 -2.46
C SER A 42 -10.97 -7.33 -2.03
N MET A 43 -10.73 -8.48 -1.39
CA MET A 43 -9.37 -8.87 -1.00
C MET A 43 -8.43 -8.97 -2.22
N GLU A 44 -8.94 -9.45 -3.36
CA GLU A 44 -8.19 -9.51 -4.63
C GLU A 44 -7.78 -8.12 -5.14
N ASP A 45 -8.69 -7.14 -5.11
CA ASP A 45 -8.39 -5.76 -5.52
C ASP A 45 -7.32 -5.14 -4.61
N ILE A 46 -7.39 -5.41 -3.30
CA ILE A 46 -6.42 -4.89 -2.32
C ILE A 46 -5.05 -5.55 -2.53
N GLU A 47 -5.01 -6.86 -2.80
CA GLU A 47 -3.78 -7.58 -3.08
C GLU A 47 -3.10 -7.06 -4.35
N ASP A 48 -3.85 -6.88 -5.43
CA ASP A 48 -3.36 -6.29 -6.68
C ASP A 48 -2.83 -4.87 -6.44
N GLY A 49 -3.60 -4.04 -5.71
CA GLY A 49 -3.19 -2.69 -5.35
C GLY A 49 -1.90 -2.63 -4.54
N LEU A 50 -1.76 -3.47 -3.52
CA LEU A 50 -0.55 -3.52 -2.70
C LEU A 50 0.65 -4.01 -3.52
N ALA A 51 0.45 -5.00 -4.40
CA ALA A 51 1.50 -5.48 -5.29
C ALA A 51 1.97 -4.39 -6.27
N GLU A 52 1.05 -3.64 -6.87
CA GLU A 52 1.37 -2.54 -7.77
C GLU A 52 2.08 -1.38 -7.08
N ILE A 53 1.68 -1.04 -5.84
CA ILE A 53 2.34 0.00 -5.06
C ILE A 53 3.76 -0.42 -4.64
N ARG A 54 3.96 -1.69 -4.28
CA ARG A 54 5.30 -2.24 -3.99
C ARG A 54 6.20 -2.23 -5.23
N LYS A 55 5.67 -2.57 -6.41
CA LYS A 55 6.41 -2.44 -7.69
C LYS A 55 6.79 -0.99 -7.99
N GLN A 56 5.99 -0.02 -7.57
CA GLN A 56 6.30 1.42 -7.71
C GLN A 56 7.36 1.92 -6.72
N GLY A 57 7.85 1.08 -5.80
CA GLY A 57 8.96 1.43 -4.89
C GLY A 57 8.55 2.18 -3.62
N TYR A 58 7.28 2.08 -3.19
CA TYR A 58 6.78 2.68 -1.94
C TYR A 58 7.15 1.88 -0.67
N THR A 59 8.05 0.91 -0.76
CA THR A 59 8.63 0.26 0.43
C THR A 59 9.61 1.23 1.09
N THR A 60 9.34 1.58 2.34
CA THR A 60 10.23 2.36 3.21
C THR A 60 11.61 1.69 3.25
N PHE A 61 12.55 2.18 2.44
CA PHE A 61 13.93 2.54 2.79
C PHE A 61 14.75 2.78 1.52
N GLY A 62 15.21 4.01 1.36
CA GLY A 62 16.36 4.32 0.53
C GLY A 62 16.06 4.43 -0.96
N ILE A 63 16.00 5.67 -1.42
CA ILE A 63 16.67 6.09 -2.64
C ILE A 63 18.05 5.44 -2.76
N THR A 64 18.13 4.21 -3.27
CA THR A 64 19.35 3.74 -3.92
C THR A 64 19.06 3.88 -5.39
N GLU A 65 19.43 5.03 -5.94
CA GLU A 65 19.60 5.20 -7.37
C GLU A 65 20.54 4.10 -7.88
N ALA A 66 19.99 2.99 -8.35
CA ALA A 66 20.66 2.11 -9.29
C ALA A 66 20.41 2.67 -10.68
N ARG A 67 21.04 3.82 -10.97
CA ARG A 67 21.19 4.32 -12.32
C ARG A 67 22.49 3.71 -12.88
N ILE A 68 22.31 2.92 -13.93
CA ILE A 68 23.33 2.28 -14.77
C ILE A 68 24.40 3.30 -15.19
#